data_AF-A0AA90YX53-F1
#
_entry.id   AF-A0AA90YX53-F1
#
_cell.length_a   1.000
_cell.length_b   1.000
_cell.length_c   1.000
_cell.angle_alpha   90.00
_cell.angle_beta   90.00
_cell.angle_gamma   90.00
#
_symmetry.space_group_name_H-M   'P 1'
#
loop_
_entity.id
_entity.type
_entity.pdbx_description
1 polymer ?
#
loop_
_entity_poly.entity_id
_entity_poly.type
_entity_poly.pdbx_seq_one_letter_code
_entity_poly.pdbx_strand_id
1 'polypeptide(L)'
;MLFKKPSQDTPDPKPLPSRRHRRAEATRRHALSPLRILVMVLLLPLTTVLIATGIFLRLSEFEREEAVIHLIALAGCDATQSLGVGPFYEGQAGYHKRNDPDGDGVACGAASPPRATAPQVHNSPEPQQRSLGTAKFVRP
;
A
#
# COMPACT_ATOMS: atom_id res chain seq x y z
N MET A 1 61.17 19.96 43.15
CA MET A 1 59.85 20.09 43.80
C MET A 1 58.87 19.16 43.08
N LEU A 2 58.56 18.00 43.65
CA LEU A 2 57.54 17.08 43.11
C LEU A 2 56.40 16.98 44.14
N PHE A 3 55.28 17.62 43.85
CA PHE A 3 54.05 17.47 44.63
C PHE A 3 53.37 16.15 44.24
N LYS A 4 53.42 15.17 45.15
CA LYS A 4 52.67 13.91 45.04
C LYS A 4 51.23 14.16 45.52
N LYS A 5 50.27 14.05 44.61
CA LYS A 5 48.83 14.18 44.90
C LYS A 5 48.31 12.88 45.53
N PRO A 6 47.56 12.91 46.66
CA PRO A 6 46.96 11.70 47.21
C PRO A 6 45.76 11.27 46.36
N SER A 7 45.77 10.02 45.91
CA SER A 7 44.63 9.37 45.26
C SER A 7 43.55 9.11 46.31
N GLN A 8 42.40 9.78 46.22
CA GLN A 8 41.21 9.48 47.01
C GLN A 8 40.37 8.44 46.27
N ASP A 9 40.68 7.15 46.49
CA ASP A 9 39.77 6.05 46.17
C ASP A 9 38.86 5.79 47.38
N THR A 10 37.82 6.61 47.55
CA THR A 10 36.73 6.30 48.47
C THR A 10 35.63 5.57 47.71
N PRO A 11 35.32 4.30 48.01
CA PRO A 11 34.17 3.63 47.41
C PRO A 11 32.89 4.28 47.96
N ASP A 12 32.15 4.93 47.08
CA ASP A 12 30.88 5.58 47.38
C ASP A 12 29.87 4.53 47.93
N PRO A 13 29.39 4.64 49.19
CA PRO A 13 28.47 3.67 49.75
C PRO A 13 27.09 3.86 49.11
N LYS A 14 26.79 3.07 48.08
CA LYS A 14 25.44 3.03 47.48
C LYS A 14 24.41 2.72 48.58
N PRO A 15 23.44 3.60 48.85
CA PRO A 15 22.47 3.39 49.91
C PRO A 15 21.62 2.15 49.61
N LEU A 16 21.49 1.25 50.59
CA LEU A 16 20.69 0.03 50.46
C LEU A 16 19.22 0.42 50.24
N PRO A 17 18.58 -0.05 49.15
CA PRO A 17 17.22 0.34 48.83
C PRO A 17 16.25 -0.13 49.92
N SER A 18 15.49 0.82 50.48
CA SER A 18 14.52 0.54 51.54
C SER A 18 13.48 -0.49 51.08
N ARG A 19 12.94 -1.28 52.01
CA ARG A 19 11.92 -2.31 51.70
C ARG A 19 10.69 -1.74 50.97
N ARG A 20 10.38 -0.46 51.16
CA ARG A 20 9.30 0.24 50.43
C ARG A 20 9.64 0.44 48.96
N HIS A 21 10.86 0.83 48.63
CA HIS A 21 11.32 0.97 47.24
C HIS A 21 11.31 -0.37 46.50
N ARG A 22 11.72 -1.48 47.15
CA ARG A 22 11.66 -2.82 46.53
C ARG A 22 10.24 -3.25 46.16
N ARG A 23 9.24 -2.96 47.00
CA ARG A 23 7.83 -3.25 46.69
C ARG A 23 7.32 -2.40 45.51
N ALA A 24 7.68 -1.13 45.48
CA ALA A 24 7.33 -0.23 44.36
C ALA A 24 8.01 -0.63 43.05
N GLU A 25 9.25 -1.13 43.09
CA GLU A 25 9.92 -1.66 41.90
C GLU A 25 9.28 -2.95 41.38
N ALA A 26 8.87 -3.85 42.28
CA ALA A 26 8.17 -5.08 41.88
C ALA A 26 6.86 -4.78 41.16
N THR A 27 6.05 -3.85 41.68
CA THR A 27 4.80 -3.43 41.01
C THR A 27 5.09 -2.70 39.69
N ARG A 28 6.12 -1.86 39.61
CA ARG A 28 6.54 -1.19 38.37
C ARG A 28 7.02 -2.18 37.30
N ARG A 29 7.76 -3.23 37.66
CA ARG A 29 8.22 -4.27 36.71
C ARG A 29 7.07 -5.06 36.10
N HIS A 30 6.00 -5.30 36.87
CA HIS A 30 4.79 -5.94 36.35
C HIS A 30 3.93 -4.99 35.50
N ALA A 31 3.90 -3.70 35.82
CA ALA A 31 3.17 -2.70 35.05
C ALA A 31 3.88 -2.33 33.73
N LEU A 32 5.21 -2.27 33.72
CA LEU A 32 6.05 -1.94 32.57
C LEU A 32 6.71 -3.18 31.96
N SER A 33 6.06 -4.34 32.00
CA SER A 33 6.62 -5.52 31.36
C SER A 33 6.74 -5.24 29.84
N PRO A 34 7.93 -5.41 29.22
CA PRO A 34 8.15 -5.05 27.83
C PRO A 34 7.20 -5.81 26.88
N LEU A 35 6.82 -7.03 27.26
CA LEU A 35 5.81 -7.82 26.53
C LEU A 35 4.44 -7.14 26.51
N ARG A 36 3.94 -6.63 27.64
CA ARG A 36 2.65 -5.92 27.66
C ARG A 36 2.69 -4.63 26.84
N ILE A 37 3.78 -3.88 26.91
CA ILE A 37 3.94 -2.68 26.10
C ILE A 37 3.90 -3.06 24.62
N LEU A 38 4.67 -4.06 24.21
CA LEU A 38 4.66 -4.58 22.84
C LEU A 38 3.26 -5.04 22.42
N VAL A 39 2.56 -5.79 23.27
CA VAL A 39 1.19 -6.25 23.01
C VAL A 39 0.23 -5.06 22.88
N MET A 40 0.27 -4.08 23.77
CA MET A 40 -0.57 -2.88 23.66
C MET A 40 -0.27 -2.09 22.38
N VAL A 41 1.01 -1.95 22.02
CA VAL A 41 1.44 -1.26 20.80
C VAL A 41 0.98 -2.00 19.55
N LEU A 42 0.99 -3.34 19.53
CA LEU A 42 0.50 -4.13 18.40
C LEU A 42 -1.04 -4.22 18.34
N LEU A 43 -1.73 -4.24 19.48
CA LEU A 43 -3.20 -4.25 19.53
C LEU A 43 -3.82 -2.95 19.04
N LEU A 44 -3.11 -1.82 19.17
CA LEU A 44 -3.61 -0.53 18.73
C LEU A 44 -3.84 -0.46 17.21
N PRO A 45 -2.86 -0.70 16.31
CA PRO A 45 -3.10 -0.69 14.88
C PRO A 45 -4.11 -1.79 14.50
N LEU A 46 -4.06 -2.97 15.12
CA LEU A 46 -5.00 -4.05 14.84
C LEU A 46 -6.47 -3.64 15.10
N THR A 47 -6.75 -3.05 16.26
CA THR A 47 -8.11 -2.59 16.58
C THR A 47 -8.56 -1.45 15.69
N THR A 48 -7.66 -0.53 15.31
CA THR A 48 -7.99 0.54 14.36
C THR A 48 -8.37 0.00 12.98
N VAL A 49 -7.65 -0.99 12.46
CA VAL A 49 -7.96 -1.62 11.17
C VAL A 49 -9.32 -2.31 11.24
N LEU A 50 -9.59 -3.09 12.29
CA LEU A 50 -10.88 -3.79 12.43
C LEU A 50 -12.07 -2.83 12.48
N ILE A 51 -11.95 -1.74 13.23
CA ILE A 51 -13.00 -0.71 13.32
C ILE A 51 -13.17 -0.01 11.96
N ALA A 52 -12.08 0.38 11.32
CA ALA A 52 -12.11 1.04 10.02
C ALA A 52 -12.77 0.16 8.94
N THR A 53 -12.40 -1.12 8.87
CA THR A 53 -13.04 -2.10 7.98
C THR A 53 -14.53 -2.25 8.28
N GLY A 54 -14.91 -2.36 9.56
CA GLY A 54 -16.32 -2.48 9.95
C GLY A 54 -17.16 -1.24 9.58
N ILE A 55 -16.59 -0.04 9.73
CA ILE A 55 -17.22 1.21 9.32
C ILE A 55 -17.35 1.26 7.79
N PHE A 56 -16.28 0.95 7.07
CA PHE A 56 -16.28 0.92 5.61
C PHE A 56 -17.36 -0.01 5.07
N LEU A 57 -17.45 -1.24 5.55
CA LEU A 57 -18.47 -2.21 5.11
C LEU A 57 -19.92 -1.81 5.43
N ARG A 58 -20.14 -0.90 6.39
CA ARG A 58 -21.48 -0.42 6.74
C ARG A 58 -21.88 0.85 6.00
N LEU A 59 -20.91 1.70 5.66
CA LEU A 59 -21.15 3.01 5.04
C LEU A 59 -20.87 3.02 3.54
N SER A 60 -20.26 1.97 3.00
CA SER A 60 -19.99 1.85 1.57
C SER A 60 -21.28 1.81 0.76
N GLU A 61 -21.25 2.44 -0.42
CA GLU A 61 -22.32 2.38 -1.42
C GLU A 61 -22.37 1.03 -2.14
N PHE A 62 -21.32 0.22 -2.04
CA PHE A 62 -21.24 -1.11 -2.62
C PHE A 62 -21.98 -2.14 -1.76
N GLU A 63 -22.46 -3.21 -2.38
CA GLU A 63 -22.94 -4.36 -1.62
C GLU A 63 -21.81 -4.94 -0.75
N ARG A 64 -22.16 -5.58 0.37
CA ARG A 64 -21.15 -6.07 1.34
C ARG A 64 -20.11 -6.99 0.72
N GLU A 65 -20.52 -7.83 -0.22
CA GLU A 65 -19.63 -8.71 -0.97
C GLU A 65 -18.67 -7.93 -1.88
N GLU A 66 -19.19 -6.97 -2.63
CA GLU A 66 -18.40 -6.09 -3.50
C GLU A 66 -17.43 -5.21 -2.70
N ALA A 67 -17.85 -4.68 -1.56
CA ALA A 67 -17.01 -3.90 -0.66
C ALA A 67 -15.82 -4.71 -0.13
N VAL A 68 -16.02 -6.01 0.17
CA VAL A 68 -14.93 -6.92 0.55
C VAL A 68 -13.97 -7.14 -0.62
N ILE A 69 -14.49 -7.35 -1.83
CA ILE A 69 -13.65 -7.47 -3.04
C ILE A 69 -12.84 -6.18 -3.27
N HIS A 70 -13.46 -5.01 -3.07
CA HIS A 70 -12.79 -3.72 -3.18
C HIS A 70 -11.65 -3.56 -2.15
N LEU A 71 -11.81 -4.06 -0.92
CA LEU A 71 -10.74 -4.09 0.08
C LEU A 71 -9.63 -5.10 -0.25
N ILE A 72 -9.98 -6.26 -0.80
CA ILE A 72 -8.97 -7.25 -1.21
C ILE A 72 -8.14 -6.69 -2.36
N ALA A 73 -8.79 -6.06 -3.36
CA ALA A 73 -8.10 -5.41 -4.45
C ALA A 73 -7.21 -4.26 -3.98
N LEU A 74 -7.56 -3.55 -2.90
CA LEU A 74 -6.72 -2.51 -2.29
C LEU A 74 -5.36 -3.06 -1.83
N ALA A 75 -5.30 -4.33 -1.41
CA ALA A 75 -4.08 -5.02 -1.03
C ALA A 75 -3.18 -5.35 -2.23
N GLY A 76 -3.76 -5.49 -3.43
CA GLY A 76 -3.03 -5.63 -4.69
C GLY A 76 -3.58 -6.76 -5.58
N CYS A 77 -3.07 -6.81 -6.80
CA CYS A 77 -3.51 -7.80 -7.79
C CYS A 77 -3.16 -9.24 -7.44
N ASP A 78 -2.06 -9.49 -6.72
CA ASP A 78 -1.71 -10.83 -6.25
C ASP A 78 -2.78 -11.40 -5.31
N ALA A 79 -3.34 -10.56 -4.43
CA ALA A 79 -4.38 -10.96 -3.51
C ALA A 79 -5.66 -11.35 -4.25
N THR A 80 -6.08 -10.55 -5.23
CA THR A 80 -7.27 -10.84 -6.04
C THR A 80 -7.07 -12.06 -6.94
N GLN A 81 -5.89 -12.20 -7.55
CA GLN A 81 -5.56 -13.34 -8.40
C GLN A 81 -5.54 -14.66 -7.62
N SER A 82 -5.06 -14.66 -6.37
CA SER A 82 -5.10 -15.84 -5.50
C SER A 82 -6.51 -16.34 -5.20
N LEU A 83 -7.51 -15.45 -5.30
CA LEU A 83 -8.93 -15.75 -5.12
C LEU A 83 -9.67 -15.94 -6.45
N GLY A 84 -8.99 -15.78 -7.59
CA GLY A 84 -9.60 -15.86 -8.92
C GLY A 84 -10.63 -14.76 -9.18
N VAL A 85 -10.51 -13.60 -8.52
CA VAL A 85 -11.40 -12.45 -8.72
C VAL A 85 -10.73 -11.38 -9.57
N GLY A 86 -11.51 -10.71 -10.42
CA GLY A 86 -11.04 -9.76 -11.43
C GLY A 86 -11.20 -10.30 -12.87
N PRO A 87 -10.95 -9.48 -13.90
CA PRO A 87 -10.50 -8.07 -13.87
C PRO A 87 -11.56 -7.09 -13.33
N PHE A 88 -11.13 -5.90 -12.92
CA PHE A 88 -12.03 -4.85 -12.43
C PHE A 88 -11.99 -3.64 -13.36
N TYR A 89 -13.16 -3.11 -13.70
CA TYR A 89 -13.27 -1.95 -14.58
C TYR A 89 -13.42 -0.65 -13.80
N GLU A 90 -12.96 0.46 -14.36
CA GLU A 90 -13.11 1.78 -13.75
C GLU A 90 -14.58 2.06 -13.36
N GLY A 91 -14.77 2.52 -12.12
CA GLY A 91 -16.08 2.77 -11.53
C GLY A 91 -16.70 1.57 -10.81
N GLN A 92 -16.14 0.37 -10.93
CA GLN A 92 -16.63 -0.83 -10.23
C GLN A 92 -15.90 -1.07 -8.90
N ALA A 93 -16.55 -1.84 -8.04
CA ALA A 93 -15.90 -2.43 -6.87
C ALA A 93 -14.68 -3.27 -7.30
N GLY A 94 -13.60 -3.21 -6.54
CA GLY A 94 -12.32 -3.82 -6.92
C GLY A 94 -11.39 -2.93 -7.75
N TYR A 95 -11.88 -1.91 -8.46
CA TYR A 95 -10.98 -1.04 -9.22
C TYR A 95 -10.22 -0.06 -8.32
N HIS A 96 -8.89 -0.07 -8.44
CA HIS A 96 -8.00 0.89 -7.83
C HIS A 96 -7.00 1.38 -8.86
N LYS A 97 -6.83 2.69 -9.01
CA LYS A 97 -5.86 3.28 -9.95
C LYS A 97 -4.43 2.77 -9.76
N ARG A 98 -4.06 2.38 -8.53
CA ARG A 98 -2.74 1.79 -8.22
C ARG A 98 -2.50 0.43 -8.91
N ASN A 99 -3.58 -0.26 -9.26
CA ASN A 99 -3.60 -1.60 -9.86
C ASN A 99 -3.83 -1.56 -11.38
N ASP A 100 -3.93 -0.37 -11.97
CA ASP A 100 -4.04 -0.10 -13.41
C ASP A 100 -2.82 0.75 -13.83
N PRO A 101 -1.63 0.14 -13.99
CA PRO A 101 -0.40 0.86 -14.28
C PRO A 101 -0.34 1.40 -15.72
N ASP A 102 -1.07 0.79 -16.65
CA ASP A 102 -1.18 1.20 -18.06
C ASP A 102 -2.30 2.20 -18.32
N GLY A 103 -3.24 2.37 -17.38
CA GLY A 103 -4.28 3.39 -17.42
C GLY A 103 -5.34 3.11 -18.47
N ASP A 104 -5.58 1.85 -18.79
CA ASP A 104 -6.57 1.45 -19.80
C ASP A 104 -7.98 1.29 -19.21
N GLY A 105 -8.13 1.50 -17.89
CA GLY A 105 -9.38 1.38 -17.16
C GLY A 105 -9.67 -0.04 -16.67
N VAL A 106 -8.71 -0.97 -16.78
CA VAL A 106 -8.85 -2.37 -16.38
C VAL A 106 -7.77 -2.74 -15.35
N ALA A 107 -8.14 -2.71 -14.08
CA ALA A 107 -7.25 -3.13 -13.00
C ALA A 107 -7.16 -4.66 -12.89
N CYS A 108 -5.95 -5.15 -12.59
CA CYS A 108 -5.65 -6.58 -12.41
C CYS A 108 -6.10 -7.46 -13.59
N GLY A 109 -6.08 -6.91 -14.81
CA GLY A 109 -6.25 -7.67 -16.04
C GLY A 109 -5.10 -8.63 -16.30
N ALA A 110 -5.39 -9.71 -17.04
CA ALA A 110 -4.31 -10.46 -17.68
C ALA A 110 -3.58 -9.46 -18.59
N ALA A 111 -2.26 -9.33 -18.43
CA ALA A 111 -1.45 -8.39 -19.20
C ALA A 111 -1.84 -8.48 -20.69
N SER A 112 -2.59 -7.49 -21.18
CA SER A 112 -2.76 -7.35 -22.61
C SER A 112 -1.36 -7.12 -23.16
N PRO A 113 -0.94 -7.84 -24.22
CA PRO A 113 0.34 -7.54 -24.86
C PRO A 113 0.34 -6.03 -25.15
N PRO A 114 1.45 -5.32 -24.87
CA PRO A 114 1.49 -3.88 -25.01
C PRO A 114 0.94 -3.55 -26.39
N ARG A 115 -0.16 -2.78 -26.42
CA ARG A 115 -0.76 -2.33 -27.67
C ARG A 115 0.34 -1.54 -28.35
N ALA A 116 1.02 -2.19 -29.30
CA ALA A 116 2.16 -1.62 -29.98
C ALA A 116 1.71 -0.26 -30.49
N THR A 117 2.28 0.80 -29.91
CA THR A 117 2.11 2.16 -30.38
C THR A 117 2.47 2.08 -31.85
N ALA A 118 1.46 2.19 -32.72
CA ALA A 118 1.69 2.24 -34.16
C ALA A 118 2.76 3.32 -34.37
N PRO A 119 3.87 3.04 -35.08
CA PRO A 119 4.90 4.03 -35.25
C PRO A 119 4.27 5.24 -35.94
N GLN A 120 4.20 6.35 -35.22
CA GLN A 120 3.92 7.66 -35.77
C GLN A 120 5.10 8.02 -36.66
N VAL A 121 5.07 7.56 -37.91
CA VAL A 121 5.97 8.05 -38.96
C VAL A 121 5.42 9.39 -39.43
N HIS A 122 5.64 10.42 -38.60
CA HIS A 122 5.55 11.81 -39.03
C HIS A 122 6.85 12.13 -39.76
N ASN A 123 6.77 12.18 -41.10
CA ASN A 123 7.39 13.15 -42.01
C ASN A 123 7.65 12.52 -43.38
N SER A 124 6.72 12.73 -44.31
CA SER A 124 7.01 12.79 -45.74
C SER A 124 6.07 13.82 -46.37
N PRO A 125 6.57 14.77 -47.19
CA PRO A 125 5.79 15.88 -47.70
C PRO A 125 4.92 15.50 -48.91
N GLU A 126 3.71 16.07 -48.91
CA GLU A 126 2.77 16.37 -50.02
C GLU A 126 2.21 15.29 -50.98
N PRO A 127 0.94 15.45 -51.41
CA PRO A 127 0.19 14.45 -52.15
C PRO A 127 0.37 14.62 -53.67
N GLN A 128 0.83 13.59 -54.36
CA GLN A 128 0.69 13.54 -55.82
C GLN A 128 -0.72 13.10 -56.18
N GLN A 129 -1.54 14.07 -56.60
CA GLN A 129 -2.77 13.84 -57.37
C GLN A 129 -2.45 12.97 -58.59
N ARG A 130 -2.78 11.68 -58.51
CA ARG A 130 -2.82 10.82 -59.68
C ARG A 130 -4.13 11.06 -60.41
N SER A 131 -4.11 12.00 -61.36
CA SER A 131 -5.17 12.20 -62.34
C SER A 131 -5.36 10.89 -63.14
N LEU A 132 -6.49 10.21 -62.91
CA LEU A 132 -6.92 9.08 -63.75
C LEU A 132 -8.00 9.60 -64.70
N GLY A 133 -7.67 9.50 -65.99
CA GLY A 133 -8.38 10.11 -67.10
C GLY A 133 -9.84 9.67 -67.26
N THR A 134 -10.57 10.57 -67.91
CA THR A 134 -11.97 10.46 -68.33
C THR A 134 -12.22 9.20 -69.17
N ALA A 135 -12.74 8.15 -68.54
CA ALA A 135 -13.32 7.04 -69.28
C ALA A 135 -14.66 7.49 -69.90
N LYS A 136 -14.69 7.63 -71.23
CA LYS A 136 -15.92 7.81 -72.02
C LYS A 136 -16.83 6.60 -71.84
N PHE A 137 -18.02 6.81 -71.28
CA PHE A 137 -19.11 5.84 -71.37
C PHE A 137 -19.79 5.97 -72.75
N VAL A 138 -19.70 4.93 -73.56
CA VAL A 138 -20.61 4.68 -74.70
C VAL A 138 -21.46 3.48 -74.28
N ARG A 139 -22.78 3.64 -74.21
CA ARG A 139 -23.73 2.52 -74.06
C ARG A 139 -24.45 2.30 -75.39
N PRO A 140 -24.65 1.04 -75.83
CA PRO A 140 -25.57 0.69 -76.91
C PRO A 140 -27.03 0.79 -76.46
#